data_AF-A0A3P6CL40-F1
#
_entry.id   AF-A0A3P6CL40-F1
#
_cell.length_a   1.000
_cell.length_b   1.000
_cell.length_c   1.000
_cell.angle_alpha   90.00
_cell.angle_beta   90.00
_cell.angle_gamma   90.00
#
_symmetry.space_group_name_H-M   'P 1'
#
loop_
_entity.id
_entity.type
_entity.pdbx_description
1 polymer ?
#
loop_
_entity_poly.entity_id
_entity_poly.type
_entity_poly.pdbx_seq_one_letter_code
_entity_poly.pdbx_strand_id
1 'polypeptide(L)' 'MRGTRRKHVWSESSMRTYTTTSSPYQIMLQHLSFSFKSISFFLKLNVMVLVSANNNE' A
#
# COMPACT_ATOMS: atom_id res chain seq x y z
N MET A 1 -57.38 6.88 -9.64
CA MET A 1 -55.98 6.49 -9.93
C MET A 1 -55.09 7.72 -9.81
N ARG A 2 -54.35 7.86 -8.70
CA ARG A 2 -53.54 9.05 -8.40
C ARG A 2 -52.07 8.66 -8.54
N GLY A 3 -51.49 9.03 -9.67
CA GLY A 3 -50.09 8.77 -10.02
C GLY A 3 -49.18 9.46 -9.02
N THR A 4 -48.52 8.66 -8.17
CA THR A 4 -47.55 9.18 -7.20
C THR A 4 -46.16 8.89 -7.75
N ARG A 5 -45.65 9.91 -8.46
CA ARG A 5 -44.25 10.27 -8.73
C ARG A 5 -43.22 9.25 -8.18
N ARG A 6 -42.61 8.48 -9.09
CA ARG A 6 -41.42 7.66 -8.79
C ARG A 6 -40.39 8.53 -8.08
N LYS A 7 -40.17 8.28 -6.79
CA LYS A 7 -39.00 8.80 -6.09
C LYS A 7 -37.80 8.14 -6.73
N HIS A 8 -36.96 8.94 -7.37
CA HIS A 8 -35.66 8.50 -7.83
C HIS A 8 -34.87 8.13 -6.56
N VAL A 9 -34.82 6.83 -6.27
CA VAL A 9 -33.91 6.30 -5.26
C VAL A 9 -32.54 6.51 -5.88
N TRP A 10 -31.84 7.53 -5.39
CA TRP A 10 -30.41 7.63 -5.59
C TRP A 10 -29.85 6.35 -4.98
N SER A 11 -29.58 5.35 -5.81
CA SER A 11 -28.75 4.22 -5.41
C SER A 11 -27.41 4.85 -5.07
N GLU A 12 -27.25 5.20 -3.80
CA GLU A 12 -25.99 5.58 -3.21
C GLU A 12 -25.08 4.41 -3.52
N SER A 13 -24.25 4.60 -4.54
CA SER A 13 -23.13 3.73 -4.84
C SER A 13 -22.32 3.72 -3.56
N SER A 14 -22.60 2.74 -2.69
CA SER A 14 -21.78 2.39 -1.55
C SER A 14 -20.54 1.70 -2.12
N MET A 15 -19.82 2.42 -2.98
CA MET A 15 -18.41 2.25 -3.14
C MET A 15 -17.84 2.67 -1.81
N ARG A 16 -17.84 1.71 -0.90
CA ARG A 16 -17.29 1.78 0.45
C ARG A 16 -15.81 2.07 0.25
N THR A 17 -15.49 3.34 0.14
CA THR A 17 -14.12 3.81 0.25
C THR A 17 -13.71 3.45 1.65
N TYR A 18 -12.99 2.33 1.80
CA TYR A 18 -12.26 2.03 3.03
C TYR A 18 -11.16 3.09 3.13
N THR A 19 -11.53 4.29 3.56
CA THR A 19 -10.58 5.20 4.15
C THR A 19 -10.22 4.56 5.48
N THR A 20 -9.27 3.62 5.44
CA THR A 20 -8.40 3.40 6.60
C THR A 20 -7.82 4.77 6.89
N THR A 21 -8.42 5.46 7.86
CA THR A 21 -7.81 6.57 8.56
C THR A 21 -6.62 5.98 9.27
N SER A 22 -5.54 5.75 8.51
CA SER A 22 -4.30 5.24 9.05
C SER A 22 -3.84 6.30 10.04
N SER A 23 -3.78 5.91 11.32
CA SER A 23 -3.25 6.77 12.36
C SER A 23 -1.87 7.27 11.92
N PRO A 24 -1.47 8.51 12.22
CA PRO A 24 -0.14 9.01 11.87
C PRO A 24 0.99 8.06 12.33
N TYR A 25 0.76 7.33 13.42
CA TYR A 25 1.67 6.26 13.88
C TYR A 25 1.74 5.06 12.93
N GLN A 26 0.62 4.63 12.35
CA GLN A 26 0.60 3.54 11.36
C GLN A 26 1.33 3.92 10.08
N ILE A 27 1.15 5.17 9.61
CA ILE A 27 1.86 5.69 8.44
C ILE A 27 3.36 5.74 8.75
N MET A 28 3.76 6.30 9.89
CA MET A 28 5.16 6.37 10.32
C MET A 28 5.80 4.98 10.42
N LEU A 29 5.10 3.99 11.01
CA LEU A 29 5.58 2.61 11.11
C LEU A 29 5.71 1.94 9.73
N GLN A 30 4.80 2.22 8.80
CA GLN A 30 4.89 1.72 7.43
C GLN A 30 6.10 2.30 6.69
N HIS A 31 6.34 3.61 6.80
CA HIS A 31 7.52 4.25 6.24
C HIS A 31 8.81 3.72 6.85
N LEU A 32 8.87 3.57 8.18
CA LEU A 32 10.03 3.01 8.87
C LEU A 32 10.30 1.56 8.41
N SER A 33 9.24 0.74 8.36
CA SER A 33 9.31 -0.65 7.90
C SER A 33 9.77 -0.75 6.45
N PHE A 34 9.31 0.16 5.59
CA PHE A 34 9.74 0.24 4.19
C PHE A 34 11.23 0.60 4.08
N SER A 35 11.69 1.60 4.83
CA SER A 35 13.09 2.02 4.86
C SER A 35 14.03 0.90 5.33
N PHE A 36 13.65 0.15 6.37
CA PHE A 36 14.47 -0.99 6.81
C PHE A 36 14.54 -2.11 5.76
N LYS A 37 13.43 -2.40 5.09
CA LYS A 37 13.39 -3.41 4.02
C LYS A 37 14.24 -3.01 2.82
N SER A 38 14.22 -1.74 2.42
CA SER A 38 15.01 -1.26 1.28
C SER A 38 16.50 -1.29 1.57
N ILE A 39 16.95 -0.85 2.74
CA ILE A 39 18.36 -0.92 3.15
C ILE A 39 18.84 -2.38 3.19
N SER A 40 18.05 -3.29 3.77
CA SER A 40 18.38 -4.71 3.80
C SER A 40 18.51 -5.31 2.40
N PHE A 41 17.63 -4.91 1.48
CA PHE A 41 17.69 -5.34 0.09
C PHE A 41 18.98 -4.87 -0.61
N PHE A 42 19.35 -3.58 -0.48
CA PHE A 42 20.58 -3.06 -1.07
C PHE A 42 21.85 -3.70 -0.48
N LEU A 43 21.85 -3.97 0.83
CA LEU A 43 22.96 -4.66 1.47
C LEU A 43 23.11 -6.09 0.93
N LYS A 44 22.01 -6.83 0.80
CA LYS A 44 22.02 -8.19 0.22
C LYS A 44 22.49 -8.19 -1.23
N LEU A 45 22.05 -7.22 -2.04
CA LEU A 45 22.54 -7.07 -3.42
C LEU A 45 24.04 -6.80 -3.46
N ASN A 46 24.55 -5.90 -2.61
CA ASN A 46 25.99 -5.61 -2.55
C ASN A 46 26.80 -6.86 -2.18
N VAL A 47 26.35 -7.62 -1.17
CA VAL A 47 27.01 -8.88 -0.78
C VAL A 47 26.96 -9.90 -1.92
N MET A 48 25.82 -10.03 -2.60
CA MET A 48 25.68 -10.95 -3.72
C MET A 48 26.60 -10.59 -4.90
N VAL A 49 26.73 -9.30 -5.22
CA VAL A 49 27.66 -8.81 -6.25
C VAL A 49 29.11 -9.08 -5.84
N LEU A 50 29.48 -8.79 -4.59
CA LEU A 50 30.82 -9.03 -4.08
C LEU A 50 31.21 -10.52 -4.13
N VAL A 51 30.30 -11.39 -3.69
CA VAL A 51 30.49 -12.85 -3.76
C VAL A 51 30.58 -13.32 -5.21
N SER A 52 29.76 -12.77 -6.11
CA SER A 52 29.84 -13.11 -7.53
C SER A 52 31.13 -12.66 -8.19
N ALA A 53 31.72 -11.54 -7.76
CA ALA A 53 33.01 -11.06 -8.25
C ALA A 53 34.15 -11.96 -7.76
N ASN A 54 34.14 -12.31 -6.47
CA ASN A 54 35.18 -13.15 -5.86
C ASN A 54 35.16 -14.63 -6.31
N ASN A 55 34.05 -15.11 -6.87
CA ASN A 55 33.95 -16.48 -7.40
C ASN A 55 34.30 -16.58 -8.90
N ASN A 56 34.54 -15.44 -9.57
CA ASN A 56 34.91 -15.37 -10.99
C ASN A 56 36.39 -14.99 -11.22
N GLU A 57 37.14 -14.69 -10.14
CA GLU A 57 38.62 -14.76 -10.09
C GLU A 57 39.06 -16.17 -9.70
#